data_AF-A0A0Q8ELG6-F1
#
_entry.id   AF-A0A0Q8ELG6-F1
#
_cell.length_a   1.000
_cell.length_b   1.000
_cell.length_c   1.000
_cell.angle_alpha   90.00
_cell.angle_beta   90.00
_cell.angle_gamma   90.00
#
_symmetry.space_group_name_H-M   'P 1'
#
loop_
_entity.id
_entity.type
_entity.pdbx_description
1 polymer ?
#
loop_
_entity_poly.entity_id
_entity_poly.type
_entity_poly.pdbx_seq_one_letter_code
_entity_poly.pdbx_strand_id
1 'polypeptide(L)'
;MKALRISLCVSLMAFALAGCSILGSEQRDPVTIYAPDIRVPARAEWPTVGWSLVIAKPTAARVVDSPRISVRPTPGELQVYRGVSWAQPATELVQDAVQRTLEDSGRIPAVASADAGILGDYKLVMDVRRFEADYAGAAVPSAVVEISAKLVSSRDQRVVASRTFLQQQPATSVEVAQVAQAFDGALSAATADLVGWLLVAGRDDAPLRR
;
A
#
# COMPACT_ATOMS: atom_id res chain seq x y z
N MET A 1 25.00 -69.06 13.67
CA MET A 1 23.87 -68.35 14.35
C MET A 1 24.12 -66.85 14.61
N LYS A 2 25.35 -66.35 14.78
CA LYS A 2 25.61 -64.89 14.96
C LYS A 2 25.45 -64.05 13.68
N ALA A 3 25.87 -64.58 12.52
CA ALA A 3 25.75 -63.87 11.23
C ALA A 3 24.30 -63.64 10.77
N LEU A 4 23.38 -64.56 11.09
CA LEU A 4 21.96 -64.45 10.73
C LEU A 4 21.23 -63.34 11.55
N ARG A 5 21.68 -63.10 12.79
CA ARG A 5 21.14 -62.03 13.65
C ARG A 5 21.59 -60.64 13.25
N ILE A 6 22.81 -60.51 12.72
CA ILE A 6 23.34 -59.23 12.22
C ILE A 6 22.64 -58.83 10.91
N SER A 7 22.33 -59.80 10.04
CA SER A 7 21.63 -59.55 8.78
C SER A 7 20.17 -59.08 8.98
N LEU A 8 19.48 -59.60 10.01
CA LEU A 8 18.11 -59.19 10.34
C LEU A 8 18.02 -57.76 10.89
N CYS A 9 19.02 -57.32 11.67
CA CYS A 9 19.05 -55.95 12.20
C CYS A 9 19.35 -54.89 11.14
N VAL A 10 20.12 -55.22 10.09
CA VAL A 10 20.45 -54.28 9.01
C VAL A 10 19.24 -54.05 8.09
N SER A 11 18.43 -55.09 7.83
CA SER A 11 17.20 -54.95 7.02
C SER A 11 16.10 -54.12 7.71
N LEU A 12 15.98 -54.22 9.04
CA LEU A 12 14.96 -53.47 9.80
C LEU A 12 15.31 -51.96 9.90
N MET A 13 16.61 -51.62 9.90
CA MET A 13 17.09 -50.24 9.92
C MET A 13 16.87 -49.53 8.58
N ALA A 14 16.93 -50.25 7.45
CA ALA A 14 16.73 -49.67 6.12
C ALA A 14 15.27 -49.25 5.87
N PHE A 15 14.29 -49.93 6.47
CA PHE A 15 12.87 -49.58 6.34
C PHE A 15 12.48 -48.35 7.18
N ALA A 16 13.21 -48.05 8.26
CA ALA A 16 12.95 -46.89 9.10
C ALA A 16 13.38 -45.55 8.45
N LEU A 17 14.29 -45.58 7.47
CA LEU A 17 14.74 -44.35 6.78
C LEU A 17 13.87 -43.97 5.56
N ALA A 18 13.02 -44.86 5.06
CA ALA A 18 12.14 -44.55 3.92
C ALA A 18 10.90 -43.70 4.30
N GLY A 19 10.65 -43.48 5.60
CA GLY A 19 9.46 -42.78 6.10
C GLY A 19 9.53 -41.25 6.14
N CYS A 20 10.70 -40.63 5.91
CA CYS A 20 10.86 -39.18 6.14
C CYS A 20 10.65 -38.30 4.90
N SER A 21 10.46 -38.84 3.70
CA SER A 21 10.33 -38.03 2.47
C SER A 21 8.91 -37.70 2.04
N ILE A 22 7.87 -38.25 2.70
CA ILE A 22 6.49 -38.12 2.22
C ILE A 22 5.68 -37.00 2.91
N LEU A 23 6.28 -36.29 3.87
CA LEU A 23 5.64 -35.19 4.63
C LEU A 23 6.01 -33.79 4.11
N GLY A 24 6.61 -33.69 2.92
CA GLY A 24 7.27 -32.46 2.45
C GLY A 24 6.66 -31.74 1.23
N SER A 25 5.54 -32.21 0.68
CA SER A 25 4.89 -31.53 -0.46
C SER A 25 3.46 -31.15 -0.12
N GLU A 26 3.29 -30.27 0.87
CA GLU A 26 2.12 -29.39 0.86
C GLU A 26 2.22 -28.58 -0.43
N GLN A 27 1.34 -28.90 -1.38
CA GLN A 27 1.09 -28.13 -2.58
C GLN A 27 0.72 -26.72 -2.11
N ARG A 28 1.70 -25.81 -2.00
CA ARG A 28 1.41 -24.42 -1.65
C ARG A 28 0.59 -23.84 -2.79
N ASP A 29 -0.69 -23.57 -2.54
CA ASP A 29 -1.53 -22.89 -3.51
C ASP A 29 -0.79 -21.61 -3.98
N PRO A 30 -0.74 -21.35 -5.30
CA PRO A 30 -0.04 -20.20 -5.83
C PRO A 30 -0.68 -18.92 -5.28
N VAL A 31 0.13 -18.06 -4.65
CA VAL A 31 -0.31 -16.74 -4.19
C VAL A 31 -0.39 -15.80 -5.39
N THR A 32 -1.55 -15.22 -5.64
CA THR A 32 -1.72 -14.18 -6.66
C THR A 32 -1.27 -12.84 -6.10
N ILE A 33 -0.37 -12.17 -6.81
CA ILE A 33 0.18 -10.87 -6.40
C ILE A 33 -0.45 -9.77 -7.27
N TYR A 34 -1.11 -8.81 -6.63
CA TYR A 34 -1.65 -7.62 -7.28
C TYR A 34 -0.68 -6.45 -7.10
N ALA A 35 -0.34 -5.78 -8.21
CA ALA A 35 0.54 -4.62 -8.24
C ALA A 35 -0.18 -3.46 -8.94
N PRO A 36 -0.93 -2.62 -8.20
CA PRO A 36 -1.54 -1.41 -8.75
C PRO A 36 -0.51 -0.52 -9.47
N ASP A 37 -0.73 -0.21 -10.75
CA ASP A 37 0.04 0.83 -11.48
C ASP A 37 -0.81 2.10 -11.57
N ILE A 38 -0.70 2.95 -10.56
CA ILE A 38 -1.48 4.18 -10.46
C ILE A 38 -0.85 5.26 -11.34
N ARG A 39 -1.58 5.67 -12.38
CA ARG A 39 -1.21 6.79 -13.25
C ARG A 39 -2.32 7.83 -13.25
N VAL A 40 -2.08 8.92 -12.52
CA VAL A 40 -3.01 10.05 -12.47
C VAL A 40 -2.52 11.12 -13.44
N PRO A 41 -3.28 11.45 -14.50
CA PRO A 41 -2.90 12.54 -15.39
C PRO A 41 -2.95 13.88 -14.65
N ALA A 42 -2.02 14.78 -14.98
CA ALA A 42 -2.01 16.13 -14.43
C ALA A 42 -3.33 16.84 -14.74
N ARG A 43 -3.96 17.41 -13.71
CA ARG A 43 -5.19 18.21 -13.89
C ARG A 43 -4.85 19.67 -14.20
N ALA A 44 -5.72 20.33 -14.95
CA ALA A 44 -5.47 21.70 -15.44
C ALA A 44 -5.43 22.73 -14.30
N GLU A 45 -6.26 22.50 -13.28
CA GLU A 45 -6.42 23.33 -12.09
C GLU A 45 -5.26 23.23 -11.09
N TRP A 46 -4.37 22.25 -11.24
CA TRP A 46 -3.20 22.13 -10.36
C TRP A 46 -2.22 23.27 -10.60
N PRO A 47 -1.85 24.04 -9.56
CA PRO A 47 -0.90 25.12 -9.73
C PRO A 47 0.51 24.56 -9.95
N THR A 48 1.29 25.26 -10.78
CA THR A 48 2.74 25.05 -10.84
C THR A 48 3.40 25.80 -9.69
N VAL A 49 4.29 25.12 -8.98
CA VAL A 49 4.97 25.64 -7.78
C VAL A 49 6.48 25.71 -7.98
N GLY A 50 7.17 26.53 -7.18
CA GLY A 50 8.63 26.72 -7.22
C GLY A 50 9.41 26.12 -6.06
N TRP A 51 8.75 25.32 -5.21
CA TRP A 51 9.31 24.71 -4.01
C TRP A 51 9.47 23.19 -4.17
N SER A 52 10.32 22.58 -3.34
CA SER A 52 10.57 21.13 -3.34
C SER A 52 9.86 20.41 -2.18
N LEU A 53 9.58 19.11 -2.39
CA LEU A 53 8.87 18.28 -1.42
C LEU A 53 9.68 17.05 -1.01
N VAL A 54 9.66 16.73 0.28
CA VAL A 54 10.05 15.43 0.81
C VAL A 54 8.81 14.67 1.29
N ILE A 55 8.65 13.43 0.87
CA ILE A 55 7.58 12.54 1.36
C ILE A 55 8.16 11.68 2.49
N ALA A 56 7.62 11.85 3.69
CA ALA A 56 7.93 10.96 4.81
C ALA A 56 7.27 9.59 4.59
N LYS A 57 7.93 8.53 5.07
CA LYS A 57 7.33 7.18 5.05
C LYS A 57 5.95 7.21 5.72
N PRO A 58 4.87 6.79 5.04
CA PRO A 58 3.54 6.80 5.62
C PRO A 58 3.43 5.89 6.84
N THR A 59 2.63 6.29 7.82
CA THR A 59 2.30 5.47 8.98
C THR A 59 0.97 4.75 8.78
N ALA A 60 0.78 3.60 9.41
CA ALA A 60 -0.52 2.95 9.52
C ALA A 60 -0.53 1.92 10.67
N ALA A 61 -1.70 1.40 11.01
CA ALA A 61 -1.80 0.21 11.85
C ALA A 61 -1.18 -1.00 11.14
N ARG A 62 -0.58 -1.95 11.88
CA ARG A 62 0.14 -3.11 11.30
C ARG A 62 -0.65 -3.96 10.31
N VAL A 63 -1.97 -4.02 10.44
CA VAL A 63 -2.83 -4.76 9.51
C VAL A 63 -2.89 -4.07 8.13
N VAL A 64 -2.88 -2.73 8.13
CA VAL A 64 -2.84 -1.88 6.93
C VAL A 64 -1.41 -1.78 6.38
N ASP A 65 -0.41 -1.65 7.26
CA ASP A 65 1.02 -1.67 6.92
C ASP A 65 1.51 -3.11 6.64
N SER A 66 0.83 -3.79 5.72
CA SER A 66 1.16 -5.14 5.30
C SER A 66 0.78 -5.35 3.83
N PRO A 67 1.40 -6.30 3.12
CA PRO A 67 1.00 -6.64 1.77
C PRO A 67 -0.31 -7.46 1.72
N ARG A 68 -1.04 -7.63 2.83
CA ARG A 68 -2.30 -8.39 2.82
C ARG A 68 -3.45 -7.50 2.37
N ILE A 69 -4.34 -8.06 1.55
CA ILE A 69 -5.55 -7.36 1.13
C ILE A 69 -6.57 -7.48 2.26
N SER A 70 -6.77 -6.38 2.99
CA SER A 70 -7.72 -6.32 4.11
C SER A 70 -9.16 -6.25 3.60
N VAL A 71 -10.07 -6.91 4.31
CA VAL A 71 -11.51 -6.91 4.02
C VAL A 71 -12.31 -6.83 5.31
N ARG A 72 -13.38 -6.05 5.28
CA ARG A 72 -14.34 -5.83 6.37
C ARG A 72 -15.71 -6.37 5.94
N PRO A 73 -16.04 -7.63 6.27
CA PRO A 73 -17.34 -8.22 5.93
C PRO A 73 -18.46 -7.63 6.76
N THR A 74 -18.20 -7.38 8.05
CA THR A 74 -19.16 -6.79 8.99
C THR A 74 -18.52 -5.63 9.76
N PRO A 75 -19.30 -4.66 10.26
CA PRO A 75 -18.77 -3.57 11.07
C PRO A 75 -17.98 -4.09 12.28
N GLY A 76 -16.75 -3.62 12.46
CA GLY A 76 -15.88 -4.04 13.57
C GLY A 76 -15.06 -5.32 13.33
N GLU A 77 -15.33 -6.08 12.26
CA GLU A 77 -14.58 -7.29 11.92
C GLU A 77 -13.62 -7.02 10.75
N LEU A 78 -12.32 -7.19 10.98
CA LEU A 78 -11.31 -7.06 9.93
C LEU A 78 -10.67 -8.42 9.66
N GLN A 79 -10.72 -8.84 8.39
CA GLN A 79 -10.13 -10.06 7.88
C GLN A 79 -9.16 -9.73 6.73
N VAL A 80 -8.54 -10.76 6.17
CA VAL A 80 -7.67 -10.66 4.99
C VAL A 80 -8.08 -11.72 3.97
N TYR A 81 -8.04 -11.38 2.69
CA TYR A 81 -8.24 -12.37 1.62
C TYR A 81 -7.13 -13.43 1.65
N ARG A 82 -7.49 -14.68 1.33
CA ARG A 82 -6.57 -15.83 1.27
C ARG A 82 -6.04 -16.04 -0.15
N GLY A 83 -4.83 -16.55 -0.27
CA GLY A 83 -4.22 -16.88 -1.57
C GLY A 83 -3.87 -15.67 -2.44
N VAL A 84 -3.95 -14.46 -1.89
CA VAL A 84 -3.71 -13.20 -2.60
C VAL A 84 -2.92 -12.21 -1.73
N SER A 85 -2.12 -11.36 -2.35
CA SER A 85 -1.44 -10.25 -1.68
C SER A 85 -1.27 -9.06 -2.62
N TRP A 86 -1.02 -7.90 -2.04
CA TRP A 86 -0.36 -6.80 -2.72
C TRP A 86 1.10 -7.14 -2.99
N ALA A 87 1.68 -6.49 -4.00
CA ALA A 87 3.11 -6.57 -4.30
C ALA A 87 3.98 -5.93 -3.20
N GLN A 88 3.45 -4.94 -2.50
CA GLN A 88 4.10 -4.23 -1.40
C GLN A 88 3.05 -3.78 -0.36
N PRO A 89 3.47 -3.37 0.86
CA PRO A 89 2.56 -2.82 1.86
C PRO A 89 1.70 -1.67 1.33
N ALA A 90 0.48 -1.53 1.84
CA ALA A 90 -0.44 -0.47 1.39
C ALA A 90 0.14 0.95 1.61
N THR A 91 0.95 1.14 2.64
CA THR A 91 1.69 2.38 2.92
C THR A 91 2.66 2.73 1.78
N GLU A 92 3.37 1.73 1.24
CA GLU A 92 4.28 1.89 0.10
C GLU A 92 3.51 2.11 -1.21
N LEU A 93 2.40 1.41 -1.44
CA LEU A 93 1.51 1.68 -2.57
C LEU A 93 1.01 3.13 -2.59
N VAL A 94 0.61 3.67 -1.44
CA VAL A 94 0.16 5.07 -1.31
C VAL A 94 1.31 6.05 -1.53
N GLN A 95 2.48 5.78 -0.95
CA GLN A 95 3.66 6.61 -1.13
C GLN A 95 4.05 6.71 -2.62
N ASP A 96 4.16 5.56 -3.28
CA ASP A 96 4.56 5.48 -4.68
C ASP A 96 3.56 6.17 -5.61
N ALA A 97 2.25 5.98 -5.37
CA ALA A 97 1.21 6.62 -6.14
C ALA A 97 1.29 8.15 -6.05
N VAL A 98 1.48 8.70 -4.84
CA VAL A 98 1.62 10.15 -4.62
C VAL A 98 2.92 10.67 -5.22
N GLN A 99 4.04 9.99 -4.98
CA GLN A 99 5.34 10.40 -5.48
C GLN A 99 5.36 10.43 -7.01
N ARG A 100 4.98 9.32 -7.66
CA ARG A 100 4.95 9.21 -9.12
C ARG A 100 4.00 10.23 -9.74
N THR A 101 2.82 10.45 -9.15
CA THR A 101 1.88 11.46 -9.64
C THR A 101 2.47 12.87 -9.58
N LEU A 102 3.19 13.22 -8.51
CA LEU A 102 3.83 14.53 -8.42
C LEU A 102 4.98 14.67 -9.42
N GLU A 103 5.83 13.66 -9.56
CA GLU A 103 6.95 13.62 -10.51
C GLU A 103 6.46 13.74 -11.96
N ASP A 104 5.44 12.96 -12.34
CA ASP A 104 4.88 12.95 -13.69
C ASP A 104 4.01 14.19 -13.99
N SER A 105 3.59 14.94 -12.97
CA SER A 105 2.68 16.08 -13.15
C SER A 105 3.30 17.28 -13.88
N GLY A 106 4.63 17.43 -13.80
CA GLY A 106 5.33 18.64 -14.24
C GLY A 106 4.94 19.92 -13.47
N ARG A 107 4.25 19.80 -12.32
CA ARG A 107 3.78 20.94 -11.52
C ARG A 107 4.71 21.34 -10.38
N ILE A 108 5.64 20.48 -10.01
CA ILE A 108 6.58 20.67 -8.90
C ILE A 108 8.01 20.37 -9.39
N PRO A 109 9.03 21.19 -9.04
CA PRO A 109 10.38 21.02 -9.57
C PRO A 109 11.13 19.82 -9.00
N ALA A 110 10.81 19.38 -7.78
CA ALA A 110 11.49 18.27 -7.14
C ALA A 110 10.62 17.61 -6.07
N VAL A 111 10.60 16.28 -6.09
CA VAL A 111 9.98 15.40 -5.10
C VAL A 111 11.02 14.35 -4.73
N ALA A 112 11.13 14.04 -3.46
CA ALA A 112 11.98 12.95 -2.99
C ALA A 112 11.31 12.21 -1.84
N SER A 113 11.61 10.93 -1.68
CA SER A 113 11.32 10.23 -0.44
C SER A 113 12.37 10.56 0.63
N ALA A 114 11.98 10.51 1.90
CA ALA A 114 12.84 10.87 3.03
C ALA A 114 14.10 9.98 3.16
N ASP A 115 14.06 8.76 2.63
CA ASP A 115 15.19 7.83 2.58
C ASP A 115 16.29 8.24 1.56
N ALA A 116 15.97 9.09 0.59
CA ALA A 116 16.93 9.60 -0.39
C ALA A 116 17.94 10.59 0.21
N GLY A 117 17.77 11.03 1.46
CA GLY A 117 18.66 12.00 2.12
C GLY A 117 18.59 13.40 1.53
N ILE A 118 17.57 13.70 0.73
CA ILE A 118 17.35 15.00 0.09
C ILE A 118 16.53 15.90 1.02
N LEU A 119 16.89 17.17 1.11
CA LEU A 119 16.11 18.18 1.83
C LEU A 119 15.11 18.85 0.88
N GLY A 120 13.89 19.07 1.35
CA GLY A 120 12.84 19.79 0.64
C GLY A 120 12.38 21.01 1.41
N ASP A 121 11.82 22.01 0.71
CA ASP A 121 11.18 23.18 1.34
C ASP A 121 10.01 22.74 2.25
N TYR A 122 9.28 21.72 1.82
CA TYR A 122 8.18 21.12 2.57
C TYR A 122 8.36 19.61 2.77
N LYS A 123 7.68 19.08 3.79
CA LYS A 123 7.55 17.66 4.09
C LYS A 123 6.07 17.25 4.10
N LEU A 124 5.73 16.22 3.33
CA LEU A 124 4.44 15.55 3.37
C LEU A 124 4.49 14.40 4.39
N VAL A 125 3.59 14.42 5.36
CA VAL A 125 3.40 13.32 6.32
C VAL A 125 2.02 12.71 6.07
N MET A 126 1.96 11.39 5.89
CA MET A 126 0.73 10.66 5.63
C MET A 126 0.50 9.57 6.67
N ASP A 127 -0.75 9.41 7.07
CA ASP A 127 -1.25 8.33 7.91
C ASP A 127 -2.38 7.61 7.17
N VAL A 128 -2.15 6.34 6.81
CA VAL A 128 -3.11 5.51 6.08
C VAL A 128 -4.03 4.84 7.10
N ARG A 129 -5.26 5.37 7.22
CA ARG A 129 -6.23 4.93 8.22
C ARG A 129 -7.01 3.71 7.77
N ARG A 130 -7.38 3.68 6.49
CA ARG A 130 -8.13 2.58 5.88
C ARG A 130 -7.56 2.28 4.50
N PHE A 131 -7.32 1.01 4.27
CA PHE A 131 -6.97 0.45 2.97
C PHE A 131 -7.56 -0.96 2.92
N GLU A 132 -8.87 -1.03 2.71
CA GLU A 132 -9.66 -2.25 2.92
C GLU A 132 -10.84 -2.33 1.96
N ALA A 133 -11.25 -3.55 1.63
CA ALA A 133 -12.52 -3.80 0.97
C ALA A 133 -13.62 -3.82 2.03
N ASP A 134 -14.54 -2.86 2.01
CA ASP A 134 -15.61 -2.73 3.00
C ASP A 134 -16.95 -3.13 2.38
N TYR A 135 -17.61 -4.13 2.95
CA TYR A 135 -18.95 -4.53 2.53
C TYR A 135 -20.00 -3.52 2.98
N ALA A 136 -19.85 -2.89 4.15
CA ALA A 136 -20.82 -1.95 4.70
C ALA A 136 -22.31 -2.39 4.58
N GLY A 137 -22.58 -3.70 4.65
CA GLY A 137 -23.91 -4.29 4.50
C GLY A 137 -24.40 -4.50 3.05
N ALA A 138 -23.58 -4.19 2.05
CA ALA A 138 -23.85 -4.44 0.63
C ALA A 138 -23.52 -5.89 0.22
N ALA A 139 -23.97 -6.29 -0.97
CA ALA A 139 -23.65 -7.61 -1.54
C ALA A 139 -22.24 -7.68 -2.17
N VAL A 140 -21.69 -6.53 -2.56
CA VAL A 140 -20.37 -6.38 -3.19
C VAL A 140 -19.61 -5.31 -2.42
N PRO A 141 -18.31 -5.52 -2.10
CA PRO A 141 -17.57 -4.55 -1.30
C PRO A 141 -17.16 -3.33 -2.11
N SER A 142 -16.88 -2.24 -1.41
CA SER A 142 -16.17 -1.08 -1.96
C SER A 142 -14.72 -1.09 -1.50
N ALA A 143 -13.79 -0.81 -2.40
CA ALA A 143 -12.42 -0.49 -2.01
C ALA A 143 -12.41 0.88 -1.33
N VAL A 144 -11.96 0.92 -0.07
CA VAL A 144 -11.91 2.13 0.75
C VAL A 144 -10.47 2.51 1.00
N VAL A 145 -10.12 3.74 0.59
CA VAL A 145 -8.81 4.36 0.84
C VAL A 145 -9.04 5.63 1.65
N GLU A 146 -8.57 5.62 2.90
CA GLU A 146 -8.61 6.79 3.80
C GLU A 146 -7.20 7.18 4.22
N ILE A 147 -6.80 8.41 3.87
CA ILE A 147 -5.46 8.95 4.11
C ILE A 147 -5.60 10.29 4.83
N SER A 148 -4.96 10.41 5.99
CA SER A 148 -4.76 11.70 6.65
C SER A 148 -3.40 12.27 6.26
N ALA A 149 -3.38 13.43 5.62
CA ALA A 149 -2.16 14.08 5.16
C ALA A 149 -1.92 15.41 5.88
N LYS A 150 -0.64 15.71 6.11
CA LYS A 150 -0.16 16.99 6.65
C LYS A 150 0.96 17.52 5.77
N LEU A 151 0.85 18.78 5.38
CA LEU A 151 1.95 19.54 4.79
C LEU A 151 2.67 20.27 5.92
N VAL A 152 3.98 20.05 6.03
CA VAL A 152 4.81 20.60 7.09
C VAL A 152 5.93 21.42 6.46
N SER A 153 6.15 22.65 6.91
CA SER A 153 7.29 23.46 6.51
C SER A 153 8.57 22.88 7.09
N SER A 154 9.59 22.63 6.26
CA SER A 154 10.86 22.07 6.73
C SER A 154 11.69 23.08 7.52
N ARG A 155 11.43 24.38 7.35
CA ARG A 155 12.19 25.46 7.99
C ARG A 155 11.92 25.57 9.49
N ASP A 156 10.65 25.58 9.87
CA ASP A 156 10.16 25.86 11.22
C ASP A 156 9.35 24.70 11.82
N GLN A 157 9.24 23.57 11.09
CA GLN A 157 8.45 22.39 11.45
C GLN A 157 6.97 22.69 11.70
N ARG A 158 6.46 23.82 11.21
CA ARG A 158 5.06 24.21 11.34
C ARG A 158 4.20 23.37 10.40
N VAL A 159 3.05 22.91 10.90
CA VAL A 159 2.00 22.32 10.06
C VAL A 159 1.35 23.46 9.26
N VAL A 160 1.55 23.43 7.94
CA VAL A 160 0.97 24.39 6.99
C VAL A 160 -0.50 24.13 6.80
N ALA A 161 -0.84 22.86 6.55
CA ALA A 161 -2.21 22.41 6.33
C ALA A 161 -2.34 20.93 6.70
N SER A 162 -3.56 20.52 7.05
CA SER A 162 -3.92 19.13 7.32
C SER A 162 -5.26 18.82 6.70
N ARG A 163 -5.38 17.65 6.05
CA ARG A 163 -6.63 17.20 5.44
C ARG A 163 -6.73 15.67 5.43
N THR A 164 -7.94 15.14 5.58
CA THR A 164 -8.24 13.73 5.38
C THR A 164 -8.93 13.54 4.04
N PHE A 165 -8.49 12.54 3.30
CA PHE A 165 -9.04 12.09 2.01
C PHE A 165 -9.67 10.73 2.22
N LEU A 166 -10.92 10.57 1.80
CA LEU A 166 -11.65 9.31 1.84
C LEU A 166 -12.23 9.08 0.46
N GLN A 167 -11.79 8.00 -0.18
CA GLN A 167 -12.33 7.56 -1.46
C GLN A 167 -12.87 6.14 -1.33
N GLN A 168 -14.02 5.92 -1.95
CA GLN A 168 -14.73 4.65 -1.94
C GLN A 168 -15.14 4.31 -3.37
N GLN A 169 -14.63 3.20 -3.87
CA GLN A 169 -14.95 2.71 -5.20
C GLN A 169 -15.63 1.34 -5.08
N PRO A 170 -16.90 1.20 -5.47
CA PRO A 170 -17.55 -0.10 -5.52
C PRO A 170 -16.83 -1.05 -6.48
N ALA A 171 -16.61 -2.29 -6.05
CA ALA A 171 -16.20 -3.34 -6.96
C ALA A 171 -17.36 -3.73 -7.89
N THR A 172 -17.03 -4.27 -9.06
CA THR A 172 -18.03 -4.75 -10.03
C THR A 172 -18.56 -6.15 -9.66
N SER A 173 -17.82 -6.90 -8.83
CA SER A 173 -18.22 -8.19 -8.27
C SER A 173 -17.41 -8.51 -7.00
N VAL A 174 -17.70 -9.65 -6.38
CA VAL A 174 -16.97 -10.16 -5.19
C VAL A 174 -15.63 -10.82 -5.52
N GLU A 175 -15.33 -11.03 -6.82
CA GLU A 175 -14.06 -11.61 -7.25
C GLU A 175 -12.89 -10.70 -6.88
N VAL A 176 -11.83 -11.28 -6.31
CA VAL A 176 -10.69 -10.49 -5.80
C VAL A 176 -10.07 -9.62 -6.88
N ALA A 177 -10.02 -10.08 -8.13
CA ALA A 177 -9.52 -9.27 -9.25
C ALA A 177 -10.34 -8.00 -9.47
N GLN A 178 -11.66 -8.06 -9.33
CA GLN A 178 -12.55 -6.90 -9.45
C GLN A 178 -12.46 -5.99 -8.21
N VAL A 179 -12.22 -6.56 -7.04
CA VAL A 179 -11.91 -5.78 -5.82
C VAL A 179 -10.59 -5.04 -5.96
N ALA A 180 -9.54 -5.70 -6.47
CA ALA A 180 -8.25 -5.08 -6.75
C ALA A 180 -8.36 -3.93 -7.76
N GLN A 181 -9.15 -4.12 -8.83
CA GLN A 181 -9.43 -3.04 -9.79
C GLN A 181 -10.18 -1.85 -9.14
N ALA A 182 -11.06 -2.11 -8.18
CA ALA A 182 -11.70 -1.05 -7.42
C ALA A 182 -10.70 -0.27 -6.55
N PHE A 183 -9.70 -0.95 -5.98
CA PHE A 183 -8.59 -0.28 -5.30
C PHE A 183 -7.80 0.64 -6.22
N ASP A 184 -7.56 0.24 -7.48
CA ASP A 184 -6.90 1.11 -8.46
C ASP A 184 -7.68 2.43 -8.64
N GLY A 185 -9.00 2.34 -8.75
CA GLY A 185 -9.88 3.51 -8.85
C GLY A 185 -9.87 4.38 -7.59
N ALA A 186 -10.04 3.78 -6.41
CA ALA A 186 -10.06 4.50 -5.15
C ALA A 186 -8.71 5.18 -4.85
N LEU A 187 -7.60 4.48 -5.09
CA LEU A 187 -6.24 5.01 -4.88
C LEU A 187 -5.90 6.11 -5.89
N SER A 188 -6.31 5.96 -7.15
CA SER A 188 -6.15 7.01 -8.16
C SER A 188 -6.89 8.29 -7.77
N ALA A 189 -8.15 8.17 -7.34
CA ALA A 189 -8.95 9.31 -6.90
C ALA A 189 -8.35 9.98 -5.65
N ALA A 190 -7.94 9.19 -4.65
CA ALA A 190 -7.39 9.72 -3.40
C ALA A 190 -6.06 10.45 -3.64
N THR A 191 -5.20 9.87 -4.49
CA THR A 191 -3.93 10.47 -4.91
C THR A 191 -4.14 11.79 -5.63
N ALA A 192 -5.08 11.84 -6.58
CA ALA A 192 -5.34 13.05 -7.35
C ALA A 192 -5.84 14.21 -6.48
N ASP A 193 -6.73 13.92 -5.51
CA ASP A 193 -7.24 14.92 -4.59
C ASP A 193 -6.18 15.40 -3.59
N LEU A 194 -5.34 14.47 -3.10
CA LEU A 194 -4.23 14.78 -2.22
C LEU A 194 -3.20 15.67 -2.92
N VAL A 195 -2.78 15.31 -4.14
CA VAL A 195 -1.80 16.09 -4.91
C VAL A 195 -2.33 17.48 -5.23
N GLY A 196 -3.59 17.61 -5.67
CA GLY A 196 -4.20 18.91 -5.92
C GLY A 196 -4.23 19.79 -4.67
N TRP A 197 -4.65 19.23 -3.53
CA TRP A 197 -4.65 19.94 -2.26
C TRP A 197 -3.24 20.35 -1.82
N LEU A 198 -2.26 19.47 -1.99
CA LEU A 198 -0.87 19.68 -1.60
C LEU A 198 -0.25 20.87 -2.36
N LEU A 199 -0.42 20.88 -3.68
CA LEU A 199 0.11 21.94 -4.54
C LEU A 199 -0.53 23.30 -4.23
N VAL A 200 -1.84 23.32 -3.98
CA VAL A 200 -2.56 24.54 -3.57
C VAL A 200 -2.08 25.03 -2.20
N ALA A 201 -2.05 24.15 -1.19
CA ALA A 201 -1.65 24.51 0.17
C ALA A 201 -0.21 25.03 0.21
N GLY A 202 0.72 24.38 -0.51
CA GLY A 202 2.11 24.84 -0.58
C GLY A 202 2.27 26.13 -1.39
N ARG A 203 1.49 26.35 -2.46
CA ARG A 203 1.49 27.64 -3.18
C ARG A 203 1.03 28.77 -2.28
N ASP A 204 -0.04 28.56 -1.52
CA ASP A 204 -0.66 29.60 -0.70
C ASP A 204 0.20 29.94 0.53
N ASP A 205 1.04 29.01 1.01
CA ASP A 205 2.00 29.22 2.09
C ASP A 205 3.36 29.74 1.62
N ALA A 206 3.78 29.38 0.40
CA ALA A 206 5.11 29.71 -0.08
C ALA A 206 5.31 31.24 -0.12
N PRO A 207 6.40 31.76 0.48
CA PRO A 207 6.69 33.19 0.39
C PRO A 207 6.90 33.55 -1.07
N LEU A 208 6.25 34.63 -1.52
CA LEU A 208 6.49 35.20 -2.85
C LEU A 208 8.00 35.41 -3.02
N ARG A 209 8.65 34.56 -3.83
CA ARG A 209 10.05 34.78 -4.21
C ARG A 209 10.07 36.08 -5.03
N ARG A 210 10.57 37.16 -4.42
CA ARG A 210 10.89 38.40 -5.14
C ARG A 210 12.09 38.18 -6.04
#